data_AF-A0A6B2M1C7-F1
#
_entry.id   AF-A0A6B2M1C7-F1
#
_cell.length_a   1.000
_cell.length_b   1.000
_cell.length_c   1.000
_cell.angle_alpha   90.00
_cell.angle_beta   90.00
_cell.angle_gamma   90.00
#
_symmetry.space_group_name_H-M   'P 1'
#
loop_
_entity.id
_entity.type
_entity.pdbx_description
1 polymer ?
#
loop_
_entity_poly.entity_id
_entity_poly.type
_entity_poly.pdbx_seq_one_letter_code
_entity_poly.pdbx_strand_id
1 'polypeptide(L)'
;MKPLYEQFTSKEQWRTVDVRRVSYVVIMILSFIVTEIGRHSYRPIIYRNEINDFGLADSIGNMGGIVVQVFFALVLFNSHLKQGFKLIVFLVVGYIFYEILQPVLPKGTFDWKDVYGTILGGAFAAILFFVIQKYFRRNRVLFKL
;
A
#
# COMPACT_ATOMS: atom_id res chain seq x y z
N MET A 1 24.14 0.76 16.55
CA MET A 1 23.27 0.97 15.36
C MET A 1 21.93 1.51 15.81
N LYS A 2 21.30 2.42 15.05
CA LYS A 2 19.92 2.84 15.33
C LYS A 2 18.94 1.74 14.92
N PRO A 3 17.84 1.52 15.68
CA PRO A 3 16.79 0.59 15.30
C PRO A 3 16.18 0.90 13.92
N LEU A 4 15.79 -0.13 13.16
CA LEU A 4 15.20 0.03 11.82
C LEU A 4 13.94 0.91 11.81
N TYR A 5 13.10 0.82 12.84
CA TYR A 5 11.85 1.58 12.91
C TYR A 5 12.09 3.10 12.93
N GLU A 6 13.22 3.58 13.45
CA GLU A 6 13.57 5.01 13.45
C GLU A 6 13.76 5.57 12.03
N GLN A 7 13.91 4.70 11.02
CA GLN A 7 13.92 5.12 9.61
C GLN A 7 12.52 5.51 9.09
N PHE A 8 11.46 5.04 9.73
CA PHE A 8 10.07 5.19 9.27
C PHE A 8 9.24 6.10 10.18
N THR A 9 9.69 6.41 11.38
CA THR A 9 8.88 7.13 12.37
C THR A 9 9.73 7.75 13.49
N SER A 10 9.09 8.48 14.41
CA SER A 10 9.68 8.97 15.67
C SER A 10 8.74 8.73 16.84
N LYS A 11 9.26 8.79 18.07
CA LYS A 11 8.45 8.62 19.30
C LYS A 11 7.27 9.59 19.38
N GLU A 12 7.43 10.81 18.88
CA GLU A 12 6.35 11.79 18.86
C GLU A 12 5.26 11.40 17.85
N GLN A 13 5.64 10.99 16.64
CA GLN A 13 4.70 10.57 15.59
C GLN A 13 3.84 9.37 16.00
N TRP A 14 4.42 8.41 16.74
CA TRP A 14 3.67 7.26 17.25
C TRP A 14 2.51 7.67 18.16
N ARG A 15 2.74 8.71 18.98
CA ARG A 15 1.81 9.15 20.01
C ARG A 15 0.79 10.16 19.50
N THR A 16 0.82 10.54 18.23
CA THR A 16 -0.11 11.53 17.69
C THR A 16 -1.12 10.90 16.74
N VAL A 17 -2.37 11.37 16.86
CA VAL A 17 -3.40 11.18 15.84
C VAL A 17 -3.63 12.55 15.21
N ASP A 18 -3.44 12.63 13.91
CA ASP A 18 -3.57 13.86 13.13
C ASP A 18 -4.44 13.63 11.88
N VAL A 19 -4.76 14.72 11.19
CA VAL A 19 -5.65 14.66 10.02
C VAL A 19 -5.07 13.80 8.89
N ARG A 20 -3.75 13.76 8.72
CA ARG A 20 -3.11 12.90 7.71
C ARG A 20 -3.29 11.43 8.08
N ARG A 21 -3.09 11.06 9.35
CA ARG A 21 -3.28 9.71 9.87
C ARG A 21 -4.71 9.22 9.67
N VAL A 22 -5.70 10.08 9.94
CA VAL A 22 -7.11 9.79 9.65
C VAL A 22 -7.34 9.58 8.15
N SER A 23 -6.74 10.41 7.29
CA SER A 23 -6.83 10.26 5.84
C SER A 23 -6.26 8.92 5.37
N TYR A 24 -5.17 8.45 5.98
CA TYR A 24 -4.60 7.13 5.67
C TYR A 24 -5.56 5.98 6.02
N VAL A 25 -6.26 6.06 7.16
CA VAL A 25 -7.28 5.07 7.53
C VAL A 25 -8.39 5.02 6.48
N VAL A 26 -8.89 6.18 6.06
CA VAL A 26 -9.96 6.26 5.05
C VAL A 26 -9.50 5.62 3.73
N ILE A 27 -8.32 5.98 3.24
CA ILE A 27 -7.80 5.43 1.98
C ILE A 27 -7.52 3.94 2.09
N MET A 28 -6.99 3.46 3.22
CA MET A 28 -6.78 2.04 3.47
C MET A 28 -8.09 1.25 3.35
N ILE A 29 -9.16 1.72 4.01
CA ILE A 29 -10.48 1.05 3.97
C ILE A 29 -11.06 1.08 2.56
N LEU A 30 -11.04 2.23 1.89
CA LEU A 30 -11.57 2.35 0.53
C LEU A 30 -10.79 1.47 -0.45
N SER A 31 -9.46 1.44 -0.35
CA SER A 31 -8.60 0.61 -1.20
C SER A 31 -8.87 -0.88 -0.95
N PHE A 32 -9.10 -1.28 0.30
CA PHE A 32 -9.45 -2.66 0.63
C PHE A 32 -10.78 -3.06 -0.02
N ILE A 33 -11.82 -2.23 0.13
CA ILE A 33 -13.14 -2.47 -0.48
C ILE A 33 -13.01 -2.60 -2.00
N VAL A 34 -12.31 -1.66 -2.65
CA VAL A 34 -12.12 -1.67 -4.11
C VAL A 34 -11.33 -2.91 -4.55
N THR A 35 -10.30 -3.32 -3.80
CA THR A 35 -9.51 -4.52 -4.10
C THR A 35 -10.37 -5.79 -4.02
N GLU A 36 -11.20 -5.91 -2.98
CA GLU A 36 -12.06 -7.07 -2.81
C GLU A 36 -13.19 -7.13 -3.84
N ILE A 37 -13.77 -5.97 -4.23
CA ILE A 37 -14.67 -5.89 -5.39
C ILE A 37 -13.92 -6.32 -6.66
N GLY A 38 -12.68 -5.87 -6.83
CA GLY A 38 -11.78 -6.24 -7.90
C GLY A 38 -11.62 -7.77 -8.02
N ARG A 39 -11.36 -8.44 -6.90
CA ARG A 39 -11.14 -9.88 -6.84
C ARG A 39 -12.41 -10.71 -6.99
N HIS A 40 -13.50 -10.30 -6.36
CA HIS A 40 -14.71 -11.11 -6.25
C HIS A 40 -15.78 -10.79 -7.30
N SER A 41 -15.72 -9.63 -7.94
CA SER A 41 -16.68 -9.23 -8.98
C SER A 41 -16.00 -8.98 -10.32
N TYR A 42 -15.03 -8.06 -10.37
CA TYR A 42 -14.38 -7.66 -11.63
C TYR A 42 -13.64 -8.81 -12.31
N ARG A 43 -12.72 -9.48 -11.60
CA ARG A 43 -11.94 -10.59 -12.14
C ARG A 43 -12.82 -11.72 -12.71
N PRO A 44 -13.86 -12.23 -12.00
CA PRO A 44 -14.78 -13.22 -12.58
C PRO A 44 -15.50 -12.74 -13.85
N ILE A 45 -15.88 -11.45 -13.92
CA ILE A 45 -16.52 -10.88 -15.12
C ILE A 45 -15.55 -10.89 -16.30
N ILE A 46 -14.29 -10.49 -16.10
CA ILE A 46 -13.26 -10.49 -17.14
C ILE A 46 -13.04 -11.92 -17.66
N TYR A 47 -12.85 -12.88 -16.76
CA TYR A 47 -12.61 -14.28 -17.15
C TYR A 47 -13.82 -14.91 -17.84
N ARG A 48 -15.05 -14.66 -17.34
CA ARG A 48 -16.27 -15.25 -17.93
C ARG A 48 -16.56 -14.74 -19.33
N ASN A 49 -16.23 -13.48 -19.61
CA ASN A 49 -16.49 -12.85 -20.91
C ASN A 49 -15.26 -12.86 -21.82
N GLU A 50 -14.17 -13.55 -21.44
CA GLU A 50 -12.92 -13.62 -22.20
C GLU A 50 -12.37 -12.24 -22.60
N ILE A 51 -12.55 -11.24 -21.72
CA ILE A 51 -12.12 -9.87 -21.98
C ILE A 51 -10.61 -9.79 -21.79
N ASN A 52 -9.88 -9.30 -22.80
CA ASN A 52 -8.47 -8.97 -22.64
C ASN A 52 -8.33 -7.60 -21.96
N ASP A 53 -8.11 -7.60 -20.65
CA ASP A 53 -7.88 -6.40 -19.84
C ASP A 53 -6.39 -6.13 -19.57
N PHE A 54 -5.52 -6.69 -20.40
CA PHE A 54 -4.06 -6.57 -20.29
C PHE A 54 -3.49 -7.13 -18.97
N GLY A 55 -4.18 -8.07 -18.32
CA GLY A 55 -3.71 -8.74 -17.10
C GLY A 55 -4.01 -7.96 -15.80
N LEU A 56 -4.92 -6.98 -15.87
CA LEU A 56 -5.37 -6.25 -14.69
C LEU A 56 -6.12 -7.19 -13.73
N ALA A 57 -7.01 -8.05 -14.24
CA ALA A 57 -7.75 -9.02 -13.44
C ALA A 57 -6.83 -9.97 -12.68
N ASP A 58 -5.75 -10.41 -13.31
CA ASP A 58 -4.76 -11.30 -12.68
C ASP A 58 -4.02 -10.57 -11.55
N SER A 59 -3.60 -9.33 -11.78
CA SER A 59 -2.77 -8.54 -10.86
C SER A 59 -3.55 -7.70 -9.83
N ILE A 60 -4.89 -7.63 -9.92
CA ILE A 60 -5.71 -6.71 -9.09
C ILE A 60 -5.52 -6.95 -7.58
N GLY A 61 -5.25 -8.21 -7.20
CA GLY A 61 -4.96 -8.57 -5.81
C GLY A 61 -3.68 -7.92 -5.30
N ASN A 62 -2.58 -8.02 -6.04
CA ASN A 62 -1.30 -7.45 -5.66
C ASN A 62 -1.27 -5.93 -5.82
N MET A 63 -1.86 -5.41 -6.90
CA MET A 63 -1.96 -3.97 -7.14
C MET A 63 -2.77 -3.27 -6.05
N GLY A 64 -3.93 -3.81 -5.68
CA GLY A 64 -4.74 -3.27 -4.59
C GLY A 64 -4.14 -3.54 -3.21
N GLY A 65 -3.64 -4.76 -3.00
CA GLY A 65 -3.04 -5.20 -1.74
C GLY A 65 -1.86 -4.35 -1.30
N ILE A 66 -0.95 -3.99 -2.20
CA ILE A 66 0.18 -3.11 -1.84
C ILE A 66 -0.27 -1.71 -1.43
N VAL A 67 -1.36 -1.17 -2.02
CA VAL A 67 -1.93 0.12 -1.62
C VAL A 67 -2.49 0.03 -0.20
N VAL A 68 -3.26 -1.01 0.10
CA VAL A 68 -3.79 -1.27 1.44
C VAL A 68 -2.65 -1.39 2.45
N GLN A 69 -1.63 -2.19 2.14
CA GLN A 69 -0.48 -2.42 3.01
C GLN A 69 0.32 -1.14 3.29
N VAL A 70 0.55 -0.31 2.26
CA VAL A 70 1.22 0.98 2.40
C VAL A 70 0.45 1.89 3.34
N PHE A 71 -0.87 2.06 3.12
CA PHE A 71 -1.65 2.96 3.95
C PHE A 71 -1.85 2.43 5.37
N PHE A 72 -1.97 1.11 5.55
CA PHE A 72 -1.94 0.50 6.87
C PHE A 72 -0.63 0.80 7.60
N ALA A 73 0.52 0.63 6.94
CA ALA A 73 1.81 0.94 7.54
C ALA A 73 1.95 2.45 7.86
N LEU A 74 1.46 3.34 6.99
CA LEU A 74 1.43 4.78 7.25
C LEU A 74 0.52 5.14 8.44
N VAL A 75 -0.59 4.41 8.64
CA VAL A 75 -1.42 4.53 9.84
C VAL A 75 -0.63 4.14 11.09
N LEU A 76 0.13 3.04 11.06
CA LEU A 76 0.91 2.60 12.22
C LEU A 76 2.06 3.56 12.55
N PHE A 77 2.84 3.95 11.54
CA PHE A 77 4.06 4.72 11.72
C PHE A 77 3.85 6.24 11.72
N ASN A 78 2.68 6.73 11.29
CA ASN A 78 2.37 8.15 11.11
C ASN A 78 3.52 8.94 10.44
N SER A 79 4.09 8.35 9.38
CA SER A 79 5.32 8.83 8.77
C SER A 79 5.14 10.19 8.09
N HIS A 80 6.14 11.06 8.25
CA HIS A 80 6.25 12.30 7.48
C HIS A 80 6.84 12.03 6.09
N LEU A 81 6.80 13.01 5.19
CA LEU A 81 7.13 12.88 3.76
C LEU A 81 8.33 11.96 3.45
N LYS A 82 9.53 12.29 3.95
CA LYS A 82 10.76 11.52 3.68
C LYS A 82 10.69 10.08 4.23
N GLN A 83 10.17 9.91 5.44
CA GLN A 83 10.02 8.60 6.09
C GLN A 83 8.97 7.75 5.38
N GLY A 84 7.86 8.36 4.96
CA GLY A 84 6.78 7.68 4.25
C GLY A 84 7.22 7.15 2.89
N PHE A 85 7.98 7.93 2.11
CA PHE A 85 8.57 7.40 0.87
C PHE A 85 9.53 6.24 1.12
N LYS A 86 10.36 6.30 2.16
CA LYS A 86 11.22 5.16 2.54
C LYS A 86 10.39 3.92 2.89
N LEU A 87 9.31 4.10 3.65
CA LEU A 87 8.39 3.03 4.02
C LEU A 87 7.71 2.42 2.80
N ILE A 88 7.25 3.24 1.85
CA ILE A 88 6.64 2.78 0.60
C ILE A 88 7.63 1.97 -0.24
N VAL A 89 8.83 2.50 -0.46
CA VAL A 89 9.88 1.77 -1.21
C VAL A 89 10.22 0.47 -0.51
N PHE A 90 10.37 0.49 0.81
CA PHE A 90 10.65 -0.72 1.60
C PHE A 90 9.57 -1.79 1.42
N LEU A 91 8.29 -1.41 1.46
CA LEU A 91 7.17 -2.34 1.27
C LEU A 91 7.07 -2.86 -0.17
N VAL A 92 7.22 -1.99 -1.17
CA VAL A 92 7.18 -2.39 -2.60
C VAL A 92 8.31 -3.37 -2.91
N VAL A 93 9.54 -3.04 -2.51
CA VAL A 93 10.69 -3.93 -2.68
C VAL A 93 10.47 -5.24 -1.92
N GLY A 94 9.99 -5.17 -0.68
CA GLY A 94 9.66 -6.35 0.12
C GLY A 94 8.63 -7.26 -0.53
N TYR A 95 7.56 -6.70 -1.12
CA TYR A 95 6.55 -7.48 -1.84
C TYR A 95 7.10 -8.10 -3.13
N ILE A 96 7.95 -7.40 -3.88
CA ILE A 96 8.59 -7.99 -5.07
C ILE A 96 9.52 -9.14 -4.66
N PHE A 97 10.28 -8.99 -3.58
CA PHE A 97 11.07 -10.09 -3.04
C PHE A 97 10.20 -11.25 -2.56
N TYR A 98 9.07 -10.96 -1.92
CA TYR A 98 8.10 -11.99 -1.51
C TYR A 98 7.58 -12.77 -2.72
N GLU A 99 7.23 -12.10 -3.82
CA GLU A 99 6.83 -12.74 -5.08
C GLU A 99 7.92 -13.67 -5.61
N ILE A 100 9.16 -13.20 -5.67
CA ILE A 100 10.30 -14.01 -6.13
C ILE A 100 10.53 -15.25 -5.24
N LEU A 101 10.25 -15.13 -3.94
CA LEU A 101 10.39 -16.23 -2.98
C LEU A 101 9.22 -17.21 -2.99
N GLN A 102 8.07 -16.85 -3.56
CA GLN A 102 6.87 -17.70 -3.58
C GLN A 102 7.10 -19.14 -4.05
N PRO A 103 7.91 -19.45 -5.09
CA PRO A 103 8.16 -20.83 -5.52
C PRO A 103 8.85 -21.70 -4.46
N VAL A 104 9.53 -21.08 -3.49
CA VAL A 104 10.19 -21.78 -2.37
C VAL A 104 9.27 -21.83 -1.13
N LEU A 105 8.21 -21.03 -1.10
CA LEU A 105 7.23 -21.00 -0.03
C LEU A 105 6.08 -21.99 -0.29
N PRO A 106 5.41 -22.51 0.77
CA PRO A 106 4.27 -23.39 0.58
C PRO A 106 3.14 -22.66 -0.17
N LYS A 107 2.65 -23.27 -1.26
CA LYS A 107 1.46 -22.84 -2.03
C LYS A 107 1.60 -21.55 -2.87
N GLY A 108 2.81 -21.03 -3.07
CA GLY A 108 3.03 -19.86 -3.92
C GLY A 108 3.54 -20.21 -5.33
N THR A 109 3.18 -19.40 -6.32
CA THR A 109 3.73 -19.47 -7.68
C THR A 109 4.12 -18.07 -8.10
N PHE A 110 5.35 -17.90 -8.57
CA PHE A 110 5.80 -16.62 -9.08
C PHE A 110 5.00 -16.19 -10.32
N ASP A 111 4.37 -15.02 -10.27
CA ASP A 111 3.68 -14.39 -11.40
C ASP A 111 4.26 -12.98 -11.69
N TRP A 112 4.70 -12.77 -12.93
CA TRP A 112 5.18 -11.46 -13.38
C TRP A 112 4.09 -10.38 -13.32
N LYS A 113 2.83 -10.73 -13.54
CA LYS A 113 1.71 -9.79 -13.46
C LYS A 113 1.56 -9.23 -12.04
N ASP A 114 1.85 -10.05 -11.03
CA ASP A 114 1.83 -9.64 -9.62
C ASP A 114 3.00 -8.71 -9.26
N VAL A 115 4.17 -8.90 -9.87
CA VAL A 115 5.29 -7.95 -9.77
C VAL A 115 4.92 -6.60 -10.40
N TYR A 116 4.37 -6.60 -11.62
CA TYR A 116 3.92 -5.37 -12.27
C TYR A 116 2.80 -4.69 -11.49
N GLY A 117 1.82 -5.46 -11.00
CA GLY A 117 0.74 -4.99 -10.14
C GLY A 117 1.28 -4.31 -8.89
N THR A 118 2.25 -4.91 -8.22
CA THR A 118 2.91 -4.34 -7.03
C THR A 118 3.59 -3.01 -7.34
N ILE A 119 4.32 -2.91 -8.47
CA ILE A 119 5.00 -1.66 -8.85
C ILE A 119 3.99 -0.55 -9.14
N LEU A 120 2.94 -0.85 -9.92
CA LEU A 120 1.90 0.11 -10.27
C LEU A 120 1.09 0.55 -9.05
N GLY A 121 0.68 -0.39 -8.20
CA GLY A 121 0.00 -0.10 -6.94
C GLY A 121 0.86 0.70 -5.98
N GLY A 122 2.15 0.37 -5.88
CA GLY A 122 3.12 1.11 -5.08
C GLY A 122 3.31 2.56 -5.56
N ALA A 123 3.43 2.76 -6.88
CA ALA A 123 3.49 4.08 -7.49
C ALA A 123 2.21 4.88 -7.24
N PHE A 124 1.05 4.25 -7.39
CA PHE A 124 -0.24 4.86 -7.09
C PHE A 124 -0.34 5.27 -5.60
N ALA A 125 0.06 4.40 -4.67
CA ALA A 125 0.09 4.70 -3.25
C ALA A 125 1.04 5.86 -2.92
N ALA A 126 2.20 5.93 -3.59
CA ALA A 126 3.15 7.03 -3.48
C ALA A 126 2.57 8.38 -3.94
N ILE A 127 1.83 8.38 -5.05
CA ILE A 127 1.13 9.57 -5.55
C ILE A 127 0.07 10.02 -4.54
N LEU A 128 -0.79 9.11 -4.07
CA LEU A 128 -1.81 9.43 -3.08
C LEU A 128 -1.19 9.97 -1.78
N PHE A 129 -0.15 9.32 -1.28
CA PHE A 129 0.60 9.78 -0.10
C PHE A 129 1.13 11.21 -0.30
N PHE A 130 1.76 11.48 -1.45
CA PHE A 130 2.27 12.82 -1.77
C PHE A 130 1.16 13.86 -1.82
N VAL A 131 0.01 13.54 -2.44
CA VAL A 131 -1.16 14.42 -2.51
C VAL A 131 -1.67 14.76 -1.11
N ILE A 132 -1.79 13.78 -0.21
CA ILE A 132 -2.21 14.01 1.18
C ILE A 132 -1.23 14.93 1.91
N GLN A 133 0.07 14.67 1.78
CA GLN A 133 1.11 15.47 2.42
C GLN A 133 1.08 16.93 1.94
N LYS A 134 0.81 17.14 0.65
CA LYS A 134 0.70 18.47 0.03
C LYS A 134 -0.61 19.17 0.41
N TYR A 135 -1.73 18.46 0.38
CA TYR A 135 -3.05 19.00 0.72
C TYR A 135 -3.11 19.45 2.18
N PHE A 136 -2.67 18.59 3.11
CA PHE A 136 -2.56 18.92 4.53
C PHE A 136 -1.19 19.50 4.87
N ARG A 137 -0.74 20.53 4.14
CA ARG A 137 0.58 21.16 4.37
C ARG A 137 0.78 21.58 5.82
N ARG A 138 -0.26 22.15 6.44
CA ARG A 138 -0.35 22.38 7.90
C ARG A 138 -1.11 21.22 8.54
N ASN A 139 -0.38 20.22 9.02
CA ASN A 139 -0.99 19.07 9.69
C ASN A 139 -1.52 19.48 11.06
N ARG A 140 -2.79 19.19 11.34
CA ARG A 140 -3.40 19.46 12.65
C ARG A 140 -3.40 18.17 13.47
N VAL A 141 -2.76 18.22 14.64
CA VAL A 141 -2.85 17.15 15.63
C VAL A 141 -4.24 17.22 16.26
N LEU A 142 -4.94 16.10 16.23
CA LEU A 142 -6.28 15.93 16.79
C LEU A 142 -6.22 15.39 18.22
N PHE A 143 -5.27 14.48 18.47
CA PHE A 143 -5.09 13.84 19.77
C PHE A 143 -3.62 13.45 20.00
N LYS A 144 -3.15 13.51 21.24
CA LYS A 144 -1.80 13.08 21.66
C LYS A 144 -1.92 12.16 22.87
N LEU A 145 -1.36 10.95 22.74
CA LEU A 145 -1.26 9.90 23.77
C LEU A 145 -0.09 10.15 24.72
#